data_AF-A0A1E4R8B7-F1
#
_entry.id   AF-A0A1E4R8B7-F1
#
_cell.length_a   1.000
_cell.length_b   1.000
_cell.length_c   1.000
_cell.angle_alpha   90.00
_cell.angle_beta   90.00
_cell.angle_gamma   90.00
#
_symmetry.space_group_name_H-M   'P 1'
#
loop_
_entity.id
_entity.type
_entity.pdbx_description
1 polymer ?
#
loop_
_entity_poly.entity_id
_entity_poly.type
_entity_poly.pdbx_seq_one_letter_code
_entity_poly.pdbx_strand_id
1 'polypeptide(L)'
;MWIHDVADQYNLEVKDGRHNNIDGIAVFDELLTKRYILEKRWRDGEKVFLAFMMNPSKAAHNKSDATVNQMIRLAKVYDCDALQVINVSSFIEGLSNDVPDESFTFDTINWAFIERALIDAYIIFISWGIQGQQGINNWLLSQNIVANTLYNVRLKCYAYEHLLALKEKIYYVPHPRPRGTVRKYEDSLAHKLSLSELVDLFWSD
;
A
#
# COMPACT_ATOMS: atom_id res chain seq x y z
N MET A 1 -14.70 -13.86 -1.97
CA MET A 1 -13.48 -13.09 -2.30
C MET A 1 -13.13 -12.36 -1.04
N TRP A 2 -11.92 -12.56 -0.50
CA TRP A 2 -11.59 -12.19 0.88
C TRP A 2 -11.92 -10.74 1.27
N ILE A 3 -11.90 -9.81 0.31
CA ILE A 3 -12.23 -8.39 0.53
C ILE A 3 -13.65 -8.23 1.11
N HIS A 4 -14.64 -8.96 0.56
CA HIS A 4 -16.01 -8.92 1.07
C HIS A 4 -16.09 -9.56 2.46
N ASP A 5 -15.40 -10.70 2.65
CA ASP A 5 -15.44 -11.43 3.92
C ASP A 5 -14.90 -10.58 5.08
N VAL A 6 -13.80 -9.84 4.87
CA VAL A 6 -13.24 -8.91 5.86
C VAL A 6 -14.15 -7.67 6.01
N ALA A 7 -14.72 -7.14 4.92
CA ALA A 7 -15.63 -5.99 5.01
C ALA A 7 -16.89 -6.31 5.81
N ASP A 8 -17.49 -7.47 5.58
CA ASP A 8 -18.69 -7.95 6.27
C ASP A 8 -18.42 -8.16 7.77
N GLN A 9 -17.24 -8.71 8.12
CA GLN A 9 -16.82 -8.87 9.53
C GLN A 9 -16.83 -7.55 10.31
N TYR A 10 -16.47 -6.44 9.65
CA TYR A 10 -16.38 -5.11 10.26
C TYR A 10 -17.54 -4.18 9.88
N ASN A 11 -18.58 -4.70 9.21
CA ASN A 11 -19.74 -3.94 8.74
C ASN A 11 -19.37 -2.69 7.92
N LEU A 12 -18.43 -2.85 6.98
CA LEU A 12 -17.87 -1.79 6.15
C LEU A 12 -18.60 -1.65 4.80
N GLU A 13 -18.52 -0.48 4.20
CA GLU A 13 -19.14 -0.22 2.89
C GLU A 13 -18.23 -0.70 1.76
N VAL A 14 -18.65 -1.74 1.04
CA VAL A 14 -18.00 -2.18 -0.19
C VAL A 14 -18.61 -1.46 -1.38
N LYS A 15 -17.77 -0.85 -2.22
CA LYS A 15 -18.18 -0.25 -3.49
C LYS A 15 -17.49 -0.93 -4.64
N ASP A 16 -18.25 -1.33 -5.64
CA ASP A 16 -17.79 -1.85 -6.91
C ASP A 16 -18.06 -0.87 -8.06
N GLY A 17 -17.28 -0.98 -9.13
CA GLY A 17 -17.52 -0.22 -10.35
C GLY A 17 -16.42 -0.45 -11.37
N ARG A 18 -16.43 0.39 -12.42
CA ARG A 18 -15.50 0.26 -13.55
C ARG A 18 -14.95 1.61 -13.96
N HIS A 19 -13.66 1.64 -14.29
CA HIS A 19 -12.98 2.82 -14.83
C HIS A 19 -12.06 2.40 -15.97
N ASN A 20 -12.21 2.96 -17.17
CA ASN A 20 -11.40 2.62 -18.35
C ASN A 20 -11.29 1.10 -18.61
N ASN A 21 -12.42 0.39 -18.54
CA ASN A 21 -12.51 -1.08 -18.70
C ASN A 21 -11.73 -1.90 -17.66
N ILE A 22 -11.40 -1.30 -16.51
CA ILE A 22 -10.81 -1.99 -15.37
C ILE A 22 -11.85 -2.02 -14.26
N ASP A 23 -12.19 -3.22 -13.81
CA ASP A 23 -13.08 -3.43 -12.67
C ASP A 23 -12.36 -3.01 -11.39
N GLY A 24 -13.09 -2.39 -10.47
CA GLY A 24 -12.53 -1.90 -9.23
C GLY A 24 -13.46 -2.11 -8.06
N ILE A 25 -12.85 -2.41 -6.93
CA ILE A 25 -13.51 -2.57 -5.64
C ILE A 25 -12.79 -1.69 -4.64
N ALA A 26 -13.52 -1.00 -3.77
CA ALA A 26 -12.94 -0.28 -2.65
C ALA A 26 -13.80 -0.45 -1.41
N VAL A 27 -13.14 -0.58 -0.26
CA VAL A 27 -13.82 -0.73 1.04
C VAL A 27 -13.59 0.51 1.87
N PHE A 28 -14.68 1.07 2.41
CA PHE A 28 -14.69 2.31 3.18
C PHE A 28 -15.36 2.11 4.54
N ASP A 29 -15.09 3.03 5.45
CA ASP A 29 -15.97 3.24 6.59
C ASP A 29 -17.30 3.89 6.16
N GLU A 30 -18.29 3.88 7.05
CA GLU A 30 -19.62 4.46 6.79
C GLU A 30 -19.57 5.95 6.42
N LEU A 31 -18.62 6.70 7.01
CA LEU A 31 -18.47 8.14 6.79
C LEU A 31 -17.65 8.47 5.54
N LEU A 32 -17.12 7.47 4.83
CA LEU A 32 -16.23 7.64 3.68
C LEU A 32 -15.00 8.50 3.97
N THR A 33 -14.53 8.47 5.22
CA THR A 33 -13.31 9.17 5.67
C THR A 33 -12.08 8.26 5.62
N LYS A 34 -12.30 6.94 5.66
CA LYS A 34 -11.27 5.92 5.59
C LYS A 34 -11.49 5.01 4.38
N ARG A 35 -10.40 4.58 3.76
CA ARG A 35 -10.40 3.54 2.72
C ARG A 35 -9.36 2.49 3.08
N TYR A 36 -9.83 1.28 3.33
CA TYR A 36 -8.99 0.17 3.81
C TYR A 36 -8.30 -0.59 2.69
N ILE A 37 -8.93 -0.67 1.52
CA ILE A 37 -8.34 -1.27 0.32
C ILE A 37 -8.93 -0.67 -0.95
N LEU A 38 -8.13 -0.67 -2.02
CA LEU A 38 -8.58 -0.49 -3.40
C LEU A 38 -8.05 -1.65 -4.25
N GLU A 39 -8.91 -2.35 -4.96
CA GLU A 39 -8.54 -3.28 -6.03
C GLU A 39 -8.84 -2.68 -7.41
N LYS A 40 -7.96 -2.98 -8.37
CA LYS A 40 -8.11 -2.74 -9.81
C LYS A 40 -7.75 -4.00 -10.57
N ARG A 41 -8.73 -4.65 -11.20
CA ARG A 41 -8.58 -5.92 -11.90
C ARG A 41 -8.89 -5.76 -13.38
N TRP A 42 -7.97 -6.20 -14.23
CA TRP A 42 -8.10 -6.10 -15.70
C TRP A 42 -8.17 -7.44 -16.39
N ARG A 43 -7.88 -8.55 -15.69
CA ARG A 43 -8.11 -9.91 -16.16
C ARG A 43 -8.34 -10.85 -14.98
N ASP A 44 -8.94 -12.00 -15.27
CA ASP A 44 -9.10 -13.07 -14.30
C ASP A 44 -7.74 -13.69 -13.97
N GLY A 45 -7.56 -14.10 -12.71
CA GLY A 45 -6.33 -14.72 -12.22
C GLY A 45 -5.99 -14.36 -10.78
N GLU A 46 -4.93 -14.98 -10.27
CA GLU A 46 -4.54 -14.95 -8.85
C GLU A 46 -3.28 -14.10 -8.58
N LYS A 47 -2.54 -13.67 -9.61
CA LYS A 47 -1.33 -12.88 -9.44
C LYS A 47 -1.68 -11.44 -9.10
N VAL A 48 -1.70 -11.12 -7.82
CA VAL A 48 -1.98 -9.76 -7.34
C VAL A 48 -0.69 -9.01 -7.08
N PHE A 49 -0.58 -7.83 -7.68
CA PHE A 49 0.44 -6.84 -7.32
C PHE A 49 -0.11 -5.98 -6.18
N LEU A 50 0.53 -5.99 -5.02
CA LEU A 50 0.15 -5.17 -3.89
C LEU A 50 1.03 -3.92 -3.83
N ALA A 51 0.44 -2.73 -3.91
CA ALA A 51 1.10 -1.49 -3.57
C ALA A 51 0.79 -1.14 -2.10
N PHE A 52 1.81 -1.17 -1.24
CA PHE A 52 1.72 -0.78 0.16
C PHE A 52 2.26 0.65 0.32
N MET A 53 1.33 1.59 0.45
CA MET A 53 1.60 3.02 0.33
C MET A 53 1.27 3.77 1.63
N MET A 54 1.43 5.09 1.65
CA MET A 54 1.32 5.87 2.87
C MET A 54 -0.13 6.06 3.35
N ASN A 55 -0.97 6.70 2.54
CA ASN A 55 -2.37 6.98 2.83
C ASN A 55 -3.20 7.01 1.52
N PRO A 56 -4.52 6.74 1.57
CA PRO A 56 -5.38 6.78 0.41
C PRO A 56 -5.43 8.16 -0.25
N SER A 57 -5.32 8.16 -1.56
CA SER A 57 -5.67 9.30 -2.40
C SER A 57 -7.17 9.32 -2.74
N LYS A 58 -7.56 10.22 -3.65
CA LYS A 58 -8.93 10.30 -4.20
C LYS A 58 -9.28 9.19 -5.22
N ALA A 59 -8.39 8.22 -5.46
CA ALA A 59 -8.72 7.06 -6.29
C ALA A 59 -9.79 6.19 -5.60
N ALA A 60 -10.64 5.52 -6.37
CA ALA A 60 -11.77 4.74 -5.83
C ALA A 60 -12.14 3.60 -6.79
N HIS A 61 -13.14 2.79 -6.44
CA HIS A 61 -13.65 1.70 -7.29
C HIS A 61 -13.91 2.13 -8.75
N ASN A 62 -14.50 3.31 -8.98
CA ASN A 62 -14.86 3.84 -10.31
C ASN A 62 -13.95 4.98 -10.83
N LYS A 63 -12.84 5.28 -10.14
CA LYS A 63 -11.93 6.38 -10.49
C LYS A 63 -10.47 6.00 -10.24
N SER A 64 -9.56 6.51 -11.06
CA SER A 64 -8.12 6.35 -10.87
C SER A 64 -7.41 7.70 -10.70
N ASP A 65 -6.14 7.66 -10.32
CA ASP A 65 -5.24 8.81 -10.32
C ASP A 65 -3.87 8.45 -10.94
N ALA A 66 -2.96 9.42 -11.01
CA ALA A 66 -1.65 9.22 -11.62
C ALA A 66 -0.82 8.12 -10.93
N THR A 67 -0.91 8.02 -9.60
CA THR A 67 -0.17 7.03 -8.80
C THR A 67 -0.72 5.63 -9.05
N VAL A 68 -2.04 5.44 -8.94
CA VAL A 68 -2.69 4.15 -9.21
C VAL A 68 -2.46 3.73 -10.66
N ASN A 69 -2.55 4.65 -11.62
CA ASN A 69 -2.25 4.35 -13.02
C ASN A 69 -0.79 3.91 -13.24
N GLN A 70 0.17 4.51 -12.53
CA GLN A 70 1.56 4.07 -12.57
C GLN A 70 1.72 2.67 -11.98
N MET A 71 1.07 2.38 -10.85
CA MET A 71 1.12 1.06 -10.22
C MET A 71 0.45 -0.01 -11.09
N ILE A 72 -0.65 0.31 -11.79
CA ILE A 72 -1.26 -0.61 -12.78
C ILE A 72 -0.26 -0.94 -13.90
N ARG A 73 0.48 0.05 -14.42
CA ARG A 73 1.50 -0.19 -15.46
C ARG A 73 2.61 -1.09 -14.93
N LEU A 74 3.13 -0.81 -13.74
CA LEU A 74 4.17 -1.62 -13.11
C LEU A 74 3.69 -3.06 -12.88
N ALA A 75 2.47 -3.23 -12.35
CA ALA A 75 1.87 -4.55 -12.13
C ALA A 75 1.74 -5.36 -13.43
N LYS A 76 1.39 -4.72 -14.55
CA LYS A 76 1.34 -5.37 -15.87
C LYS A 76 2.72 -5.80 -16.37
N VAL A 77 3.77 -5.03 -16.10
CA VAL A 77 5.16 -5.43 -16.42
C VAL A 77 5.55 -6.70 -15.67
N TYR A 78 5.05 -6.88 -14.45
CA TYR A 78 5.23 -8.08 -13.65
C TYR A 78 4.24 -9.22 -13.95
N ASP A 79 3.48 -9.13 -15.05
CA ASP A 79 2.47 -10.12 -15.45
C ASP A 79 1.44 -10.43 -14.34
N CYS A 80 1.01 -9.40 -13.63
CA CYS A 80 -0.07 -9.51 -12.64
C CYS A 80 -1.46 -9.34 -13.30
N ASP A 81 -2.47 -9.83 -12.60
CA ASP A 81 -3.88 -9.85 -13.03
C ASP A 81 -4.67 -8.69 -12.44
N ALA A 82 -4.24 -8.23 -11.26
CA ALA A 82 -4.82 -7.12 -10.54
C ALA A 82 -3.76 -6.32 -9.76
N LEU A 83 -4.12 -5.09 -9.44
CA LEU A 83 -3.47 -4.24 -8.46
C LEU A 83 -4.36 -4.17 -7.22
N GLN A 84 -3.79 -4.41 -6.04
CA GLN A 84 -4.36 -4.02 -4.76
C GLN A 84 -3.54 -2.87 -4.17
N VAL A 85 -4.20 -1.91 -3.54
CA VAL A 85 -3.57 -0.80 -2.85
C VAL A 85 -4.06 -0.80 -1.41
N ILE A 86 -3.11 -0.94 -0.49
CA ILE A 86 -3.29 -0.77 0.94
C ILE A 86 -2.42 0.38 1.42
N ASN A 87 -2.72 0.90 2.60
CA ASN A 87 -2.06 2.07 3.11
C ASN A 87 -1.74 1.94 4.60
N VAL A 88 -0.61 2.48 5.04
CA VAL A 88 -0.24 2.53 6.47
C VAL A 88 -1.32 3.26 7.26
N SER A 89 -1.77 4.42 6.79
CA SER A 89 -2.97 5.11 7.29
C SER A 89 -4.15 4.81 6.38
N SER A 90 -5.32 4.49 6.92
CA SER A 90 -6.56 4.35 6.13
C SER A 90 -7.23 5.69 5.83
N PHE A 91 -6.76 6.81 6.40
CA PHE A 91 -7.40 8.12 6.28
C PHE A 91 -7.22 8.72 4.88
N ILE A 92 -8.33 9.09 4.24
CA ILE A 92 -8.34 9.60 2.87
C ILE A 92 -7.91 11.07 2.86
N GLU A 93 -6.74 11.34 2.27
CA GLU A 93 -6.25 12.70 2.06
C GLU A 93 -5.32 12.76 0.84
N GLY A 94 -5.59 13.68 -0.09
CA GLY A 94 -4.80 13.82 -1.32
C GLY A 94 -3.45 14.51 -1.11
N LEU A 95 -3.27 15.23 0.00
CA LEU A 95 -2.06 15.94 0.36
C LEU A 95 -1.43 15.32 1.62
N SER A 96 -0.29 14.65 1.43
CA SER A 96 0.41 13.93 2.51
C SER A 96 0.70 14.76 3.75
N ASN A 97 0.94 16.06 3.58
CA ASN A 97 1.28 16.96 4.68
C ASN A 97 0.07 17.31 5.56
N ASP A 98 -1.13 17.01 5.08
CA ASP A 98 -2.40 17.30 5.76
C ASP A 98 -2.95 16.05 6.46
N VAL A 99 -2.25 14.91 6.35
CA VAL A 99 -2.60 13.67 7.05
C VAL A 99 -2.20 13.81 8.52
N PRO A 100 -3.15 13.71 9.48
CA PRO A 100 -2.83 13.81 10.90
C PRO A 100 -1.94 12.67 11.36
N ASP A 101 -1.00 12.95 12.28
CA ASP A 101 -0.07 11.94 12.82
C ASP A 101 -0.81 10.77 13.48
N GLU A 102 -1.95 11.04 14.16
CA GLU A 102 -2.78 10.01 14.77
C GLU A 102 -3.31 8.97 13.77
N SER A 103 -3.39 9.32 12.48
CA SER A 103 -3.87 8.39 11.45
C SER A 103 -2.86 7.28 11.11
N PHE A 104 -1.61 7.41 11.59
CA PHE A 104 -0.58 6.37 11.49
C PHE A 104 -0.49 5.50 12.74
N THR A 105 -1.38 5.67 13.72
CA THR A 105 -1.49 4.74 14.84
C THR A 105 -2.04 3.39 14.37
N PHE A 106 -1.75 2.33 15.14
CA PHE A 106 -2.19 0.98 14.77
C PHE A 106 -3.72 0.88 14.83
N ASP A 107 -4.35 0.73 13.67
CA ASP A 107 -5.78 0.52 13.51
C ASP A 107 -6.03 -0.97 13.19
N THR A 108 -6.73 -1.66 14.07
CA THR A 108 -7.01 -3.11 13.94
C THR A 108 -7.80 -3.45 12.68
N ILE A 109 -8.73 -2.59 12.27
CA ILE A 109 -9.51 -2.79 11.05
C ILE A 109 -8.60 -2.63 9.84
N ASN A 110 -7.77 -1.58 9.82
CA ASN A 110 -6.80 -1.38 8.74
C ASN A 110 -5.81 -2.55 8.66
N TRP A 111 -5.31 -3.01 9.80
CA TRP A 111 -4.41 -4.14 9.88
C TRP A 111 -5.01 -5.42 9.30
N ALA A 112 -6.30 -5.70 9.53
CA ALA A 112 -6.96 -6.88 8.97
C ALA A 112 -6.89 -6.92 7.43
N PHE A 113 -7.08 -5.77 6.76
CA PHE A 113 -6.92 -5.67 5.31
C PHE A 113 -5.46 -5.75 4.88
N ILE A 114 -4.55 -5.08 5.59
CA ILE A 114 -3.11 -5.09 5.32
C ILE A 114 -2.57 -6.52 5.39
N GLU A 115 -2.82 -7.22 6.50
CA GLU A 115 -2.33 -8.58 6.74
C GLU A 115 -2.81 -9.53 5.65
N ARG A 116 -4.11 -9.50 5.32
CA ARG A 116 -4.67 -10.38 4.32
C ARG A 116 -4.10 -10.10 2.93
N ALA A 117 -3.98 -8.82 2.55
CA ALA A 117 -3.38 -8.43 1.28
C ALA A 117 -1.90 -8.85 1.19
N LEU A 118 -1.11 -8.68 2.26
CA LEU A 118 0.30 -9.08 2.30
C LEU A 118 0.46 -10.60 2.08
N ILE A 119 -0.39 -11.41 2.72
CA ILE A 119 -0.35 -12.87 2.61
C ILE A 119 -0.68 -13.31 1.18
N ASP A 120 -1.75 -12.77 0.61
CA ASP A 120 -2.29 -13.17 -0.70
C ASP A 120 -1.50 -12.58 -1.89
N ALA A 121 -0.70 -11.53 -1.68
CA ALA A 121 0.05 -10.87 -2.73
C ALA A 121 1.04 -11.81 -3.45
N TYR A 122 1.16 -11.65 -4.76
CA TYR A 122 2.23 -12.24 -5.57
C TYR A 122 3.50 -11.40 -5.47
N ILE A 123 3.36 -10.07 -5.53
CA ILE A 123 4.42 -9.08 -5.32
C ILE A 123 3.93 -8.02 -4.34
N ILE A 124 4.79 -7.59 -3.43
CA ILE A 124 4.55 -6.52 -2.48
C ILE A 124 5.49 -5.36 -2.81
N PHE A 125 4.95 -4.31 -3.40
CA PHE A 125 5.67 -3.10 -3.70
C PHE A 125 5.46 -2.06 -2.60
N ILE A 126 6.54 -1.63 -1.97
CA ILE A 126 6.52 -0.76 -0.79
C ILE A 126 6.90 0.66 -1.19
N SER A 127 6.08 1.65 -0.81
CA SER A 127 6.28 3.03 -1.24
C SER A 127 5.55 4.06 -0.36
N TRP A 128 5.85 4.04 0.95
CA TRP A 128 5.11 4.81 1.96
C TRP A 128 5.82 6.08 2.46
N GLY A 129 7.03 6.39 2.01
CA GLY A 129 7.74 7.62 2.42
C GLY A 129 8.15 7.63 3.90
N ILE A 130 8.70 8.76 4.36
CA ILE A 130 9.21 8.90 5.73
C ILE A 130 8.10 8.77 6.77
N GLN A 131 6.96 9.45 6.58
CA GLN A 131 5.83 9.40 7.54
C GLN A 131 5.25 7.99 7.66
N GLY A 132 5.02 7.31 6.53
CA GLY A 132 4.56 5.92 6.55
C GLY A 132 5.55 4.98 7.23
N GLN A 133 6.86 5.21 7.04
CA GLN A 133 7.88 4.44 7.73
C GLN A 133 7.83 4.62 9.25
N GLN A 134 7.65 5.85 9.73
CA GLN A 134 7.50 6.13 11.16
C GLN A 134 6.28 5.41 11.75
N GLY A 135 5.16 5.38 11.02
CA GLY A 135 3.98 4.59 11.38
C GLY A 135 4.30 3.10 11.52
N ILE A 136 4.93 2.51 10.51
CA ILE A 136 5.33 1.08 10.53
C ILE A 136 6.28 0.77 11.68
N ASN A 137 7.28 1.62 11.95
CA ASN A 137 8.19 1.44 13.08
C ASN A 137 7.43 1.43 14.42
N ASN A 138 6.48 2.34 14.61
CA ASN A 138 5.65 2.38 15.82
C ASN A 138 4.81 1.11 15.98
N TRP A 139 4.31 0.55 14.87
CA TRP A 139 3.56 -0.70 14.90
C TRP A 139 4.45 -1.89 15.25
N LEU A 140 5.64 -1.97 14.66
CA LEU A 140 6.62 -3.02 14.96
C LEU A 140 7.04 -3.05 16.42
N LEU A 141 7.18 -1.87 17.05
CA LEU A 141 7.51 -1.75 18.48
C LEU A 141 6.38 -2.20 19.42
N SER A 142 5.12 -2.12 18.97
CA SER A 142 3.95 -2.35 19.81
C SER A 142 3.18 -3.63 19.49
N GLN A 143 3.38 -4.22 18.32
CA GLN A 143 2.57 -5.31 17.78
C GLN A 143 3.43 -6.41 17.16
N ASN A 144 3.69 -7.49 17.91
CA ASN A 144 4.46 -8.65 17.41
C ASN A 144 3.87 -9.28 16.14
N ILE A 145 2.55 -9.20 15.95
CA ILE A 145 1.87 -9.70 14.75
C ILE A 145 2.42 -9.02 13.48
N VAL A 146 2.75 -7.73 13.56
CA VAL A 146 3.26 -6.95 12.42
C VAL A 146 4.63 -7.45 11.99
N ALA A 147 5.54 -7.64 12.95
CA ALA A 147 6.87 -8.15 12.69
C ALA A 147 6.84 -9.56 12.08
N ASN A 148 6.00 -10.45 12.62
CA ASN A 148 5.85 -11.82 12.12
C ASN A 148 5.29 -11.85 10.70
N THR A 149 4.25 -11.06 10.43
CA THR A 149 3.62 -11.02 9.10
C THR A 149 4.61 -10.46 8.06
N LEU A 150 5.30 -9.36 8.35
CA LEU A 150 6.32 -8.79 7.45
C LEU A 150 7.49 -9.75 7.23
N TYR A 151 7.95 -10.45 8.26
CA TYR A 151 8.97 -11.48 8.13
C TYR A 151 8.51 -12.59 7.18
N ASN A 152 7.28 -13.09 7.32
CA ASN A 152 6.77 -14.19 6.50
C ASN A 152 6.65 -13.82 5.01
N VAL A 153 6.33 -12.58 4.69
CA VAL A 153 6.16 -12.12 3.31
C VAL A 153 7.40 -11.49 2.70
N ARG A 154 8.50 -11.35 3.47
CA ARG A 154 9.72 -10.62 3.09
C ARG A 154 10.30 -10.95 1.71
N LEU A 155 10.16 -12.20 1.27
CA LEU A 155 10.67 -12.66 -0.03
C LEU A 155 9.87 -12.15 -1.22
N LYS A 156 8.75 -11.47 -0.99
CA LYS A 156 7.87 -10.86 -2.00
C LYS A 156 8.04 -9.34 -2.09
N CYS A 157 8.93 -8.74 -1.29
CA CYS A 157 9.03 -7.28 -1.15
C CYS A 157 9.93 -6.64 -2.21
N TYR A 158 9.43 -5.56 -2.81
CA TYR A 158 10.05 -4.77 -3.86
C TYR A 158 9.90 -3.28 -3.55
N ALA A 159 10.83 -2.47 -4.03
CA ALA A 159 10.74 -1.01 -4.00
C ALA A 159 11.47 -0.42 -5.20
N TYR A 160 11.32 0.89 -5.45
CA TYR A 160 12.19 1.58 -6.40
C TYR A 160 13.56 1.92 -5.80
N GLU A 161 13.57 2.34 -4.55
CA GLU A 161 14.77 2.78 -3.83
C GLU A 161 14.62 2.49 -2.35
N HIS A 162 15.77 2.41 -1.69
CA HIS A 162 15.93 2.32 -0.25
C HIS A 162 16.86 3.46 0.18
N LEU A 163 16.37 4.40 0.98
CA LEU A 163 17.05 5.67 1.27
C LEU A 163 17.15 5.91 2.77
N LEU A 164 18.20 6.60 3.21
CA LEU A 164 18.35 7.10 4.58
C LEU A 164 17.83 8.54 4.69
N ALA A 165 16.84 8.77 5.54
CA ALA A 165 16.41 10.10 5.93
C ALA A 165 17.34 10.65 7.01
N LEU A 166 18.33 11.47 6.64
CA LEU A 166 19.40 11.90 7.54
C LEU A 166 18.91 12.66 8.79
N LYS A 167 17.81 13.42 8.67
CA LYS A 167 17.26 14.21 9.78
C LYS A 167 16.56 13.31 10.79
N GLU A 168 15.74 12.39 10.31
CA GLU A 168 14.96 11.44 11.10
C GLU A 168 15.80 10.24 11.56
N LYS A 169 16.93 9.99 10.89
CA LYS A 169 17.81 8.83 11.07
C LYS A 169 17.08 7.50 10.90
N ILE A 170 16.19 7.44 9.91
CA ILE A 170 15.46 6.21 9.55
C ILE A 170 15.67 5.89 8.07
N TYR A 171 15.71 4.60 7.75
CA TYR A 171 15.62 4.16 6.37
C TYR A 171 14.17 4.09 5.91
N TYR A 172 13.90 4.44 4.66
CA TYR A 172 12.56 4.45 4.10
C TYR A 172 12.57 4.16 2.60
N VAL A 173 11.39 3.85 2.07
CA VAL A 173 11.15 3.72 0.64
C VAL A 173 10.32 4.90 0.13
N PRO A 174 10.76 5.65 -0.90
CA PRO A 174 10.09 6.87 -1.32
C PRO A 174 8.76 6.56 -2.04
N HIS A 175 7.76 7.41 -1.82
CA HIS A 175 6.47 7.38 -2.54
C HIS A 175 6.68 7.77 -4.01
N PRO A 176 6.03 7.15 -5.02
CA PRO A 176 6.37 7.34 -6.42
C PRO A 176 5.67 8.57 -7.03
N ARG A 177 5.27 9.55 -6.21
CA ARG A 177 4.37 10.64 -6.65
C ARG A 177 5.06 11.49 -7.71
N PRO A 178 4.50 11.62 -8.93
CA PRO A 178 4.97 12.61 -9.89
C PRO A 178 4.85 14.02 -9.28
N ARG A 179 5.95 14.78 -9.24
CA ARG A 179 5.96 16.17 -8.73
C ARG A 179 6.17 17.11 -9.91
N GLY A 180 5.08 17.76 -10.34
CA GLY A 180 5.10 18.65 -11.51
C GLY A 180 5.50 17.89 -12.78
N THR A 181 6.60 18.31 -13.41
CA THR A 181 7.18 17.67 -14.59
C THR A 181 8.12 16.51 -14.27
N VAL A 182 8.49 16.32 -13.00
CA VAL A 182 9.44 15.29 -12.59
C VAL A 182 8.73 13.94 -12.48
N ARG A 183 9.06 13.04 -13.40
CA ARG A 183 8.53 11.68 -13.49
C ARG A 183 9.64 10.65 -13.25
N LYS A 184 10.24 10.72 -12.05
CA LYS A 184 11.44 9.95 -11.68
C LYS A 184 11.35 8.45 -11.96
N TYR A 185 10.18 7.84 -11.73
CA TYR A 185 10.00 6.39 -11.81
C TYR A 185 9.07 5.95 -12.95
N GLU A 186 8.80 6.80 -13.93
CA GLU A 186 7.83 6.44 -14.99
C GLU A 186 8.29 5.23 -15.80
N ASP A 187 9.60 5.11 -16.03
CA ASP A 187 10.23 4.01 -16.79
C ASP A 187 11.14 3.13 -15.91
N SER A 188 11.04 3.27 -14.58
CA SER A 188 11.83 2.47 -13.65
C SER A 188 11.14 1.13 -13.37
N LEU A 189 11.95 0.08 -13.24
CA LEU A 189 11.51 -1.18 -12.64
C LEU A 189 11.79 -1.12 -11.14
N ALA A 190 10.89 -1.70 -10.35
CA ALA A 190 11.18 -1.97 -8.95
C ALA A 190 12.25 -3.07 -8.86
N HIS A 191 13.12 -3.04 -7.85
CA HIS A 191 13.99 -4.17 -7.52
C HIS A 191 13.45 -4.91 -6.32
N LYS A 192 13.82 -6.18 -6.21
CA LYS A 192 13.55 -6.98 -5.02
C LYS A 192 14.44 -6.50 -3.89
N LEU A 193 13.86 -6.20 -2.73
CA LEU A 193 14.62 -5.78 -1.56
C LEU A 193 15.52 -6.91 -1.07
N SER A 194 16.78 -6.58 -0.80
CA SER A 194 17.76 -7.45 -0.16
C SER A 194 17.45 -7.64 1.32
N LEU A 195 18.09 -8.64 1.94
CA LEU A 195 17.92 -8.87 3.38
C LEU A 195 18.39 -7.66 4.20
N SER A 196 19.48 -6.99 3.82
CA SER A 196 19.96 -5.82 4.53
C SER A 196 19.00 -4.65 4.43
N GLU A 197 18.44 -4.37 3.24
CA GLU A 197 17.42 -3.31 3.09
C GLU A 197 16.14 -3.64 3.90
N LEU A 198 15.76 -4.92 4.00
CA LEU A 198 14.60 -5.31 4.82
C LEU A 198 14.88 -5.16 6.31
N VAL A 199 16.11 -5.45 6.76
CA VAL A 199 16.55 -5.18 8.15
C VAL A 199 16.50 -3.69 8.42
N ASP A 200 17.05 -2.87 7.54
CA ASP A 200 17.01 -1.41 7.66
C ASP A 200 15.57 -0.85 7.75
N LEU A 201 14.60 -1.47 7.07
CA LEU A 201 13.20 -1.04 7.08
C LEU A 201 12.37 -1.59 8.24
N PHE A 202 12.65 -2.78 8.77
CA PHE A 202 11.73 -3.47 9.69
C PHE A 202 12.35 -3.93 11.00
N TRP A 203 13.67 -4.04 11.06
CA TRP A 203 14.38 -4.66 12.18
C TRP A 203 15.65 -3.90 12.54
N SER A 204 15.72 -2.61 12.19
CA SER A 204 16.80 -1.73 12.62
C SER A 204 16.62 -1.40 14.10
N ASP A 205 17.65 -1.67 14.90
CA ASP A 205 17.73 -1.34 16.32
C ASP A 205 17.66 0.18 16.59
#